data_AF-A0A3M1KZ92-F1
#
_entry.id   AF-A0A3M1KZ92-F1
#
_cell.length_a   1.000
_cell.length_b   1.000
_cell.length_c   1.000
_cell.angle_alpha   90.00
_cell.angle_beta   90.00
_cell.angle_gamma   90.00
#
_symmetry.space_group_name_H-M   'P 1'
#
loop_
_entity.id
_entity.type
_entity.pdbx_description
1 polymer ?
#
loop_
_entity_poly.entity_id
_entity_poly.type
_entity_poly.pdbx_seq_one_letter_code
_entity_poly.pdbx_strand_id
1 'polypeptide(L)'
;MTNYDSPLKSIQAGNWFKLICGASFQDLPTIRSLALAYTLAGADCIDVAADKAVVRAAQEGILAAQNLQAEAYERGYHPLKPWLMVSLNDAEDPHFRKAEFDVTSCPSVCPQPCIDICPAQAISFNQSTNAGVIDERCYGCGRCLPICPEQLIFTRAYVSTPQVVAANLETMAVDAIEIHTQVGNFVSFQRLWSAISPQLKQLKLLAISCPDHAKVSEYLRSLYDLISPLSIPLIWQTDGRPMSGDIGKGTTHAAVKLAQKVLRANLPGHVQLAGGTNQYTVTKLQQAQMLKKTNKSTGIIGIAYGSYARSLLLPIINQLSSVNSLDSLPLKQIQFLETRPDLLWQAVAQANQLVKQIKQASLVCANT
;
A
#
# COMPACT_ATOMS: atom_id res chain seq x y z
N MET A 1 -27.22 -12.40 -5.20
CA MET A 1 -25.82 -12.22 -4.79
C MET A 1 -25.12 -11.47 -5.90
N THR A 2 -24.72 -10.22 -5.69
CA THR A 2 -23.95 -9.46 -6.70
C THR A 2 -22.51 -9.96 -6.66
N ASN A 3 -22.12 -10.65 -7.72
CA ASN A 3 -20.79 -11.18 -7.90
C ASN A 3 -19.84 -10.01 -8.28
N TYR A 4 -19.02 -9.57 -7.32
CA TYR A 4 -17.97 -8.57 -7.57
C TYR A 4 -16.79 -9.24 -8.25
N ASP A 5 -16.98 -9.66 -9.51
CA ASP A 5 -16.03 -10.55 -10.19
C ASP A 5 -14.69 -9.89 -10.57
N SER A 6 -14.55 -8.56 -10.39
CA SER A 6 -13.29 -7.87 -10.67
C SER A 6 -13.18 -6.52 -9.94
N PRO A 7 -11.94 -6.06 -9.67
CA PRO A 7 -11.68 -4.70 -9.15
C PRO A 7 -12.29 -3.58 -10.01
N LEU A 8 -12.32 -3.74 -11.35
CA LEU A 8 -12.94 -2.77 -12.26
C LEU A 8 -14.46 -2.64 -12.03
N LYS A 9 -15.16 -3.76 -11.82
CA LYS A 9 -16.59 -3.75 -11.48
C LYS A 9 -16.82 -2.99 -10.17
N SER A 10 -15.90 -3.10 -9.21
CA SER A 10 -16.02 -2.38 -7.93
C SER A 10 -15.89 -0.87 -8.07
N ILE A 11 -15.01 -0.38 -8.96
CA ILE A 11 -14.93 1.05 -9.31
C ILE A 11 -16.25 1.53 -9.92
N GLN A 12 -16.78 0.77 -10.87
CA GLN A 12 -18.04 1.11 -11.55
C GLN A 12 -19.21 1.17 -10.56
N ALA A 13 -19.34 0.12 -9.73
CA ALA A 13 -20.39 0.00 -8.72
C ALA A 13 -20.22 0.94 -7.51
N GLY A 14 -19.05 1.57 -7.35
CA GLY A 14 -18.79 2.47 -6.23
C GLY A 14 -18.65 1.76 -4.89
N ASN A 15 -17.99 0.60 -4.88
CA ASN A 15 -17.73 -0.17 -3.67
C ASN A 15 -16.28 -0.66 -3.58
N TRP A 16 -15.37 0.15 -4.09
CA TRP A 16 -13.95 -0.12 -4.14
C TRP A 16 -13.30 -0.08 -2.75
N PHE A 17 -12.46 -1.07 -2.48
CA PHE A 17 -11.66 -1.21 -1.27
C PHE A 17 -10.18 -1.33 -1.63
N LYS A 18 -9.36 -0.42 -1.11
CA LYS A 18 -7.90 -0.46 -1.24
C LYS A 18 -7.26 -0.68 0.13
N LEU A 19 -6.41 -1.70 0.25
CA LEU A 19 -5.48 -1.84 1.37
C LEU A 19 -4.21 -1.07 1.03
N ILE A 20 -3.79 -0.14 1.91
CA ILE A 20 -2.48 0.51 1.83
C ILE A 20 -1.55 -0.18 2.82
N CYS A 21 -0.56 -0.91 2.33
CA CYS A 21 0.52 -1.44 3.17
C CYS A 21 1.46 -0.31 3.61
N GLY A 22 1.62 0.73 2.79
CA GLY A 22 2.37 1.95 3.08
C GLY A 22 3.64 2.02 2.24
N ALA A 23 3.91 3.20 1.65
CA ALA A 23 5.08 3.42 0.79
C ALA A 23 6.43 3.19 1.52
N SER A 24 6.44 3.37 2.84
CA SER A 24 7.61 3.16 3.72
C SER A 24 7.50 1.94 4.63
N PHE A 25 6.37 1.21 4.58
CA PHE A 25 6.19 0.00 5.38
C PHE A 25 6.72 -1.19 4.60
N GLN A 26 7.74 -1.83 5.13
CA GLN A 26 8.54 -2.80 4.38
C GLN A 26 8.87 -4.05 5.21
N ASP A 27 7.98 -4.40 6.14
CA ASP A 27 8.01 -5.69 6.82
C ASP A 27 7.44 -6.76 5.86
N LEU A 28 8.33 -7.45 5.13
CA LEU A 28 7.94 -8.40 4.08
C LEU A 28 7.02 -9.52 4.61
N PRO A 29 7.31 -10.19 5.75
CA PRO A 29 6.41 -11.20 6.32
C PRO A 29 5.01 -10.66 6.64
N THR A 30 4.94 -9.44 7.18
CA THR A 30 3.67 -8.78 7.49
C THR A 30 2.93 -8.41 6.21
N ILE A 31 3.61 -7.85 5.20
CA ILE A 31 3.00 -7.49 3.91
C ILE A 31 2.43 -8.73 3.22
N ARG A 32 3.17 -9.84 3.20
CA ARG A 32 2.68 -11.12 2.65
C ARG A 32 1.43 -11.60 3.39
N SER A 33 1.44 -11.57 4.72
CA SER A 33 0.31 -11.99 5.57
C SER A 33 -0.92 -11.09 5.39
N LEU A 34 -0.71 -9.76 5.32
CA LEU A 34 -1.76 -8.79 5.03
C LEU A 34 -2.34 -9.04 3.63
N ALA A 35 -1.50 -9.26 2.63
CA ALA A 35 -1.94 -9.50 1.27
C ALA A 35 -2.78 -10.78 1.15
N LEU A 36 -2.37 -11.85 1.82
CA LEU A 36 -3.14 -13.09 1.94
C LEU A 36 -4.52 -12.84 2.57
N ALA A 37 -4.56 -12.29 3.79
CA ALA A 37 -5.81 -12.13 4.54
C ALA A 37 -6.80 -11.18 3.83
N TYR A 38 -6.32 -10.06 3.28
CA TYR A 38 -7.19 -9.10 2.59
C TYR A 38 -7.61 -9.56 1.20
N THR A 39 -6.83 -10.40 0.51
CA THR A 39 -7.26 -11.06 -0.73
C THR A 39 -8.42 -12.02 -0.44
N LEU A 40 -8.30 -12.85 0.60
CA LEU A 40 -9.37 -13.75 1.03
C LEU A 40 -10.63 -13.00 1.49
N ALA A 41 -10.46 -11.82 2.07
CA ALA A 41 -11.55 -10.94 2.47
C ALA A 41 -12.22 -10.17 1.30
N GLY A 42 -11.65 -10.20 0.09
CA GLY A 42 -12.22 -9.55 -1.09
C GLY A 42 -11.79 -8.10 -1.32
N ALA A 43 -10.57 -7.72 -0.94
CA ALA A 43 -9.99 -6.42 -1.31
C ALA A 43 -9.85 -6.28 -2.84
N ASP A 44 -10.07 -5.08 -3.38
CA ASP A 44 -9.93 -4.82 -4.82
C ASP A 44 -8.51 -4.44 -5.21
N CYS A 45 -7.77 -3.83 -4.28
CA CYS A 45 -6.42 -3.38 -4.51
C CYS A 45 -5.58 -3.51 -3.24
N ILE A 46 -4.35 -3.94 -3.44
CA ILE A 46 -3.30 -3.91 -2.43
C ILE A 46 -2.21 -2.98 -2.95
N ASP A 47 -1.93 -1.94 -2.18
CA ASP A 47 -0.95 -0.92 -2.50
C ASP A 47 0.26 -1.02 -1.59
N VAL A 48 1.43 -1.10 -2.20
CA VAL A 48 2.70 -1.37 -1.54
C VAL A 48 3.79 -0.40 -2.01
N ALA A 49 4.93 -0.39 -1.30
CA ALA A 49 6.09 0.35 -1.74
C ALA A 49 6.55 -0.12 -3.14
N ALA A 50 7.04 0.82 -3.96
CA ALA A 50 7.66 0.53 -5.26
C ALA A 50 9.06 -0.10 -5.10
N ASP A 51 9.09 -1.29 -4.49
CA ASP A 51 10.27 -2.09 -4.21
C ASP A 51 10.02 -3.54 -4.64
N LYS A 52 11.01 -4.17 -5.29
CA LYS A 52 10.82 -5.50 -5.90
C LYS A 52 10.55 -6.58 -4.86
N ALA A 53 11.22 -6.52 -3.70
CA ALA A 53 11.03 -7.51 -2.64
C ALA A 53 9.65 -7.34 -1.99
N VAL A 54 9.21 -6.09 -1.80
CA VAL A 54 7.88 -5.76 -1.28
C VAL A 54 6.77 -6.23 -2.23
N VAL A 55 6.90 -5.94 -3.53
CA VAL A 55 5.98 -6.40 -4.58
C VAL A 55 5.94 -7.93 -4.60
N ARG A 56 7.09 -8.60 -4.53
CA ARG A 56 7.15 -10.06 -4.53
C ARG A 56 6.47 -10.67 -3.31
N ALA A 57 6.70 -10.12 -2.11
CA ALA A 57 6.03 -10.58 -0.90
C ALA A 57 4.50 -10.46 -0.99
N ALA A 58 4.01 -9.35 -1.55
CA ALA A 58 2.58 -9.16 -1.80
C ALA A 58 2.03 -10.17 -2.82
N GLN A 59 2.75 -10.40 -3.92
CA GLN A 59 2.39 -11.41 -4.93
C GLN A 59 2.30 -12.82 -4.34
N GLU A 60 3.24 -13.20 -3.46
CA GLU A 60 3.22 -14.49 -2.77
C GLU A 60 2.01 -14.64 -1.85
N GLY A 61 1.65 -13.59 -1.12
CA GLY A 61 0.44 -13.58 -0.28
C GLY A 61 -0.85 -13.70 -1.12
N ILE A 62 -0.93 -12.96 -2.23
CA ILE A 62 -2.05 -13.06 -3.18
C ILE A 62 -2.15 -14.48 -3.75
N LEU A 63 -1.03 -15.07 -4.17
CA LEU A 63 -1.00 -16.43 -4.73
C LEU A 63 -1.43 -17.48 -3.69
N ALA A 64 -0.95 -17.36 -2.45
CA ALA A 64 -1.39 -18.23 -1.36
C ALA A 64 -2.91 -18.14 -1.14
N ALA A 65 -3.49 -16.93 -1.23
CA ALA A 65 -4.93 -16.74 -1.11
C ALA A 65 -5.72 -17.42 -2.24
N GLN A 66 -5.18 -17.43 -3.46
CA GLN A 66 -5.82 -18.12 -4.60
C GLN A 66 -5.90 -19.64 -4.35
N ASN A 67 -4.90 -20.23 -3.73
CA ASN A 67 -4.91 -21.66 -3.38
C ASN A 67 -5.96 -22.00 -2.30
N LEU A 68 -6.36 -21.01 -1.49
CA LEU A 68 -7.33 -21.14 -0.40
C LEU A 68 -8.73 -20.64 -0.78
N GLN A 69 -8.95 -20.31 -2.05
CA GLN A 69 -10.19 -19.68 -2.52
C GLN A 69 -11.42 -20.57 -2.29
N ALA A 70 -11.32 -21.88 -2.53
CA ALA A 70 -12.44 -22.81 -2.33
C ALA A 70 -12.86 -22.87 -0.85
N GLU A 71 -11.90 -23.04 0.07
CA GLU A 71 -12.17 -23.05 1.51
C GLU A 71 -12.74 -21.71 1.99
N ALA A 72 -12.27 -20.59 1.44
CA ALA A 72 -12.81 -19.27 1.76
C ALA A 72 -14.30 -19.17 1.36
N TYR A 73 -14.70 -19.69 0.20
CA TYR A 73 -16.11 -19.73 -0.20
C TYR A 73 -16.95 -20.63 0.70
N GLU A 74 -16.46 -21.82 1.09
CA GLU A 74 -17.15 -22.71 2.03
C GLU A 74 -17.38 -22.04 3.39
N ARG A 75 -16.46 -21.16 3.80
CA ARG A 75 -16.56 -20.35 5.02
C ARG A 75 -17.39 -19.08 4.87
N GLY A 76 -17.97 -18.82 3.70
CA GLY A 76 -18.83 -17.68 3.42
C GLY A 76 -18.09 -16.36 3.14
N TYR A 77 -16.80 -16.44 2.81
CA TYR A 77 -16.04 -15.29 2.31
C TYR A 77 -16.14 -15.21 0.78
N HIS A 78 -15.84 -14.03 0.24
CA HIS A 78 -15.87 -13.76 -1.20
C HIS A 78 -14.51 -13.25 -1.66
N PRO A 79 -13.50 -14.14 -1.74
CA PRO A 79 -12.16 -13.77 -2.17
C PRO A 79 -12.19 -13.16 -3.57
N LEU A 80 -11.37 -12.13 -3.75
CA LEU A 80 -11.21 -11.42 -5.02
C LEU A 80 -9.72 -11.24 -5.27
N LYS A 81 -9.22 -11.54 -6.47
CA LYS A 81 -7.84 -11.24 -6.83
C LYS A 81 -7.67 -9.70 -6.93
N PRO A 82 -6.94 -9.06 -6.01
CA PRO A 82 -6.77 -7.62 -6.05
C PRO A 82 -5.84 -7.23 -7.19
N TRP A 83 -5.95 -5.98 -7.64
CA TRP A 83 -4.88 -5.33 -8.39
C TRP A 83 -3.72 -4.98 -7.45
N LEU A 84 -2.51 -5.37 -7.82
CA LEU A 84 -1.31 -4.97 -7.11
C LEU A 84 -0.87 -3.59 -7.58
N MET A 85 -0.86 -2.63 -6.66
CA MET A 85 -0.49 -1.24 -6.88
C MET A 85 0.84 -0.94 -6.21
N VAL A 86 1.65 -0.09 -6.85
CA VAL A 86 2.82 0.52 -6.21
C VAL A 86 2.66 2.02 -6.10
N SER A 87 3.09 2.55 -4.96
CA SER A 87 3.14 3.99 -4.68
C SER A 87 4.47 4.60 -5.12
N LEU A 88 4.38 5.67 -5.91
CA LEU A 88 5.49 6.48 -6.43
C LEU A 88 5.37 7.90 -5.87
N ASN A 89 6.49 8.59 -5.72
CA ASN A 89 6.51 10.02 -5.39
C ASN A 89 6.99 10.83 -6.59
N ASP A 90 6.35 11.98 -6.82
CA ASP A 90 6.75 12.90 -7.89
C ASP A 90 7.97 13.77 -7.55
N ALA A 91 8.33 13.86 -6.27
CA ALA A 91 9.46 14.60 -5.76
C ALA A 91 10.24 13.77 -4.72
N GLU A 92 11.31 14.34 -4.16
CA GLU A 92 12.06 13.72 -3.07
C GLU A 92 11.11 13.26 -1.97
N ASP A 93 11.13 11.97 -1.68
CA ASP A 93 10.45 11.43 -0.52
C ASP A 93 11.49 11.17 0.57
N PRO A 94 11.46 11.93 1.68
CA PRO A 94 12.33 11.71 2.84
C PRO A 94 12.23 10.31 3.45
N HIS A 95 11.25 9.49 3.05
CA HIS A 95 11.10 8.11 3.48
C HIS A 95 11.87 7.10 2.61
N PHE A 96 12.40 7.51 1.44
CA PHE A 96 13.27 6.67 0.60
C PHE A 96 14.73 6.85 1.01
N ARG A 97 15.08 6.17 2.11
CA ARG A 97 16.43 6.16 2.67
C ARG A 97 17.00 4.76 2.61
N LYS A 98 18.21 4.61 2.08
CA LYS A 98 18.95 3.33 2.15
C LYS A 98 20.01 3.41 3.23
N ALA A 99 20.25 2.27 3.88
CA ALA A 99 21.34 2.15 4.83
C ALA A 99 22.68 2.23 4.09
N GLU A 100 23.67 2.83 4.73
CA GLU A 100 25.04 2.91 4.24
C GLU A 100 25.99 2.89 5.42
N PHE A 101 27.15 2.24 5.23
CA PHE A 101 28.27 2.29 6.16
C PHE A 101 29.55 1.88 5.43
N ASP A 102 30.68 2.33 5.96
CA ASP A 102 31.98 1.85 5.54
C ASP A 102 32.36 0.62 6.35
N VAL A 103 32.54 -0.52 5.67
CA VAL A 103 32.93 -1.78 6.30
C VAL A 103 34.28 -1.69 7.00
N THR A 104 35.19 -0.82 6.52
CA THR A 104 36.53 -0.64 7.11
C THR A 104 36.49 0.12 8.44
N SER A 105 35.40 0.86 8.69
CA SER A 105 35.17 1.52 9.98
C SER A 105 34.62 0.58 11.05
N CYS A 106 34.18 -0.63 10.67
CA CYS A 106 33.67 -1.60 11.64
C CYS A 106 34.82 -2.22 12.46
N PRO A 107 34.68 -2.40 13.78
CA PRO A 107 35.68 -3.10 14.59
C PRO A 107 35.90 -4.53 14.10
N SER A 108 37.14 -5.01 14.17
CA SER A 108 37.52 -6.38 13.75
C SER A 108 36.79 -7.48 14.53
N VAL A 109 36.34 -7.18 15.75
CA VAL A 109 35.57 -8.08 16.64
C VAL A 109 34.07 -7.74 16.71
N CYS A 110 33.54 -7.01 15.72
CA CYS A 110 32.11 -6.72 15.66
C CYS A 110 31.28 -8.02 15.56
N PRO A 111 30.22 -8.20 16.36
CA PRO A 111 29.33 -9.36 16.26
C PRO A 111 28.42 -9.34 15.02
N GLN A 112 28.48 -8.28 14.21
CA GLN A 112 27.75 -8.10 12.95
C GLN A 112 26.21 -8.33 13.03
N PRO A 113 25.51 -7.83 14.06
CA PRO A 113 24.06 -8.05 14.23
C PRO A 113 23.22 -7.42 13.11
N CYS A 114 23.81 -6.46 12.37
CA CYS A 114 23.20 -5.85 11.20
C CYS A 114 22.95 -6.87 10.06
N ILE A 115 23.79 -7.91 9.92
CA ILE A 115 23.58 -8.99 8.94
C ILE A 115 22.32 -9.77 9.30
N ASP A 116 22.26 -10.26 10.54
CA ASP A 116 21.17 -11.14 11.01
C ASP A 116 19.82 -10.45 11.01
N ILE A 117 19.78 -9.15 11.32
CA ILE A 117 18.53 -8.39 11.34
C ILE A 117 18.08 -7.98 9.93
N CYS A 118 18.96 -8.02 8.92
CA CYS A 118 18.64 -7.57 7.57
C CYS A 118 17.88 -8.65 6.81
N PRO A 119 16.54 -8.54 6.64
CA PRO A 119 15.76 -9.63 6.08
C PRO A 119 15.95 -9.79 4.57
N ALA A 120 16.48 -8.76 3.89
CA ALA A 120 16.83 -8.83 2.47
C ALA A 120 18.27 -9.31 2.21
N GLN A 121 19.01 -9.68 3.26
CA GLN A 121 20.42 -10.09 3.15
C GLN A 121 21.22 -9.07 2.33
N ALA A 122 20.96 -7.79 2.62
CA ALA A 122 21.51 -6.64 1.92
C ALA A 122 22.81 -6.15 2.56
N ILE A 123 23.35 -6.86 3.54
CA ILE A 123 24.60 -6.50 4.22
C ILE A 123 25.58 -7.64 4.04
N SER A 124 26.77 -7.32 3.55
CA SER A 124 27.86 -8.26 3.31
C SER A 124 29.14 -7.64 3.86
N PHE A 125 30.04 -8.47 4.40
CA PHE A 125 31.36 -8.05 4.91
C PHE A 125 32.50 -8.65 4.07
N ASN A 126 32.21 -8.98 2.80
CA ASN A 126 33.21 -9.57 1.93
C ASN A 126 34.36 -8.58 1.67
N GLN A 127 35.53 -8.88 2.26
CA GLN A 127 36.73 -8.03 2.22
C GLN A 127 37.34 -7.92 0.82
N SER A 128 37.05 -8.86 -0.09
CA SER A 128 37.59 -8.82 -1.46
C SER A 128 36.96 -7.71 -2.32
N THR A 129 35.80 -7.18 -1.92
CA THR A 129 35.01 -6.22 -2.71
C THR A 129 34.61 -4.96 -1.94
N ASN A 130 35.15 -4.72 -0.73
CA ASN A 130 34.69 -3.66 0.19
C ASN A 130 33.18 -3.67 0.40
N ALA A 131 32.56 -4.84 0.59
CA ALA A 131 31.11 -4.88 0.71
C ALA A 131 30.67 -4.31 2.07
N GLY A 132 29.70 -3.38 2.03
CA GLY A 132 28.91 -2.88 3.16
C GLY A 132 27.44 -3.20 2.91
N VAL A 133 26.66 -2.21 2.47
CA VAL A 133 25.26 -2.43 2.04
C VAL A 133 25.19 -2.69 0.53
N ILE A 134 24.58 -3.81 0.14
CA ILE A 134 24.24 -4.16 -1.25
C ILE A 134 23.00 -3.36 -1.64
N ASP A 135 23.18 -2.34 -2.46
CA ASP A 135 22.14 -1.34 -2.71
C ASP A 135 20.88 -1.93 -3.34
N GLU A 136 21.04 -2.89 -4.25
CA GLU A 136 19.95 -3.52 -4.99
C GLU A 136 19.05 -4.38 -4.08
N ARG A 137 19.57 -4.78 -2.92
CA ARG A 137 18.84 -5.57 -1.91
C ARG A 137 18.36 -4.69 -0.75
N CYS A 138 19.02 -3.56 -0.50
CA CYS A 138 18.65 -2.67 0.58
C CYS A 138 17.43 -1.86 0.21
N TYR A 139 16.30 -2.29 0.76
CA TYR A 139 15.02 -1.66 0.53
C TYR A 139 14.70 -0.53 1.53
N GLY A 140 15.60 -0.26 2.49
CA GLY A 140 15.51 0.93 3.35
C GLY A 140 14.76 0.79 4.68
N CYS A 141 14.49 -0.42 5.16
CA CYS A 141 13.73 -0.63 6.42
C CYS A 141 14.36 0.00 7.68
N GLY A 142 15.64 0.32 7.63
CA GLY A 142 16.39 0.89 8.74
C GLY A 142 16.58 -0.02 9.96
N ARG A 143 16.21 -1.31 9.90
CA ARG A 143 16.38 -2.26 11.03
C ARG A 143 17.83 -2.41 11.50
N CYS A 144 18.78 -2.23 10.58
CA CYS A 144 20.20 -2.30 10.87
C CYS A 144 20.73 -1.08 11.66
N LEU A 145 20.07 0.09 11.57
CA LEU A 145 20.52 1.30 12.25
C LEU A 145 20.56 1.16 13.78
N PRO A 146 19.44 0.83 14.46
CA PRO A 146 19.43 0.81 15.92
C PRO A 146 20.18 -0.38 16.53
N ILE A 147 20.49 -1.43 15.76
CA ILE A 147 21.19 -2.61 16.27
C ILE A 147 22.72 -2.52 16.11
N CYS A 148 23.23 -1.55 15.34
CA CYS A 148 24.67 -1.37 15.17
C CYS A 148 25.27 -0.89 16.50
N PRO A 149 26.15 -1.67 17.18
CA PRO A 149 26.67 -1.30 18.49
C PRO A 149 27.47 0.01 18.46
N GLU A 150 28.21 0.22 17.38
CA GLU A 150 29.07 1.38 17.14
C GLU A 150 28.32 2.54 16.44
N GLN A 151 27.04 2.35 16.10
CA GLN A 151 26.21 3.33 15.38
C GLN A 151 26.81 3.82 14.05
N LEU A 152 27.58 2.96 13.36
CA LEU A 152 28.27 3.30 12.10
C LEU A 152 27.37 3.29 10.87
N ILE A 153 26.12 2.81 11.00
CA ILE A 153 25.17 2.72 9.90
C ILE A 153 24.31 3.98 9.87
N PHE A 154 24.40 4.73 8.78
CA PHE A 154 23.60 5.92 8.54
C PHE A 154 22.64 5.71 7.37
N THR A 155 21.75 6.67 7.17
CA THR A 155 20.83 6.69 6.03
C THR A 155 21.29 7.70 5.00
N ARG A 156 21.37 7.28 3.73
CA ARG A 156 21.52 8.17 2.59
C ARG A 156 20.16 8.39 1.93
N ALA A 157 19.85 9.63 1.58
CA ALA A 157 18.69 9.92 0.74
C ALA A 157 18.90 9.24 -0.61
N TYR A 158 17.96 8.40 -1.01
CA TYR A 158 18.00 7.74 -2.30
C TYR A 158 16.91 8.33 -3.19
N VAL A 159 17.32 9.18 -4.12
CA VAL A 159 16.43 9.73 -5.14
C VAL A 159 16.39 8.73 -6.29
N SER A 160 15.32 7.93 -6.36
CA SER A 160 15.01 7.17 -7.57
C SER A 160 14.71 8.17 -8.68
N THR A 161 15.59 8.30 -9.67
CA THR A 161 15.29 9.14 -10.85
C THR A 161 14.03 8.61 -11.55
N PRO A 162 13.27 9.46 -12.26
CA PRO A 162 12.12 9.00 -13.04
C PRO A 162 12.43 7.81 -13.97
N GLN A 163 13.64 7.75 -14.52
CA GLN A 163 14.12 6.66 -15.36
C GLN A 163 14.30 5.35 -14.58
N VAL A 164 14.84 5.41 -13.36
CA VAL A 164 14.95 4.24 -12.48
C VAL A 164 13.56 3.76 -12.05
N VAL A 165 12.65 4.68 -11.75
CA VAL A 165 11.24 4.34 -11.45
C VAL A 165 10.61 3.61 -12.64
N ALA A 166 10.72 4.17 -13.85
CA ALA A 166 10.20 3.58 -15.06
C ALA A 166 10.78 2.17 -15.31
N ALA A 167 12.11 2.01 -15.26
CA ALA A 167 12.76 0.70 -15.45
C ALA A 167 12.32 -0.33 -14.39
N ASN A 168 12.12 0.11 -13.15
CA ASN A 168 11.63 -0.76 -12.08
C ASN A 168 10.20 -1.24 -12.36
N LEU A 169 9.30 -0.35 -12.78
CA LEU A 169 7.90 -0.69 -13.09
C LEU A 169 7.77 -1.76 -14.17
N GLU A 170 8.63 -1.73 -15.20
CA GLU A 170 8.65 -2.77 -16.25
C GLU A 170 8.93 -4.17 -15.70
N THR A 171 9.73 -4.26 -14.64
CA THR A 171 10.16 -5.55 -14.07
C THR A 171 9.29 -6.04 -12.92
N MET A 172 8.49 -5.17 -12.28
CA MET A 172 7.72 -5.50 -11.08
C MET A 172 6.42 -6.27 -11.35
N ALA A 173 5.92 -6.30 -12.60
CA ALA A 173 4.67 -6.95 -12.97
C ALA A 173 3.48 -6.51 -12.08
N VAL A 174 3.29 -5.20 -11.96
CA VAL A 174 2.21 -4.57 -11.19
C VAL A 174 1.01 -4.26 -12.07
N ASP A 175 -0.18 -4.22 -11.48
CA ASP A 175 -1.43 -3.92 -12.17
C ASP A 175 -1.74 -2.42 -12.20
N ALA A 176 -1.26 -1.65 -11.22
CA ALA A 176 -1.64 -0.26 -11.04
C ALA A 176 -0.51 0.56 -10.43
N ILE A 177 -0.59 1.88 -10.58
CA ILE A 177 0.30 2.81 -9.91
C ILE A 177 -0.48 3.88 -9.17
N GLU A 178 0.10 4.34 -8.07
CA GLU A 178 -0.27 5.57 -7.39
C GLU A 178 0.87 6.57 -7.50
N ILE A 179 0.56 7.81 -7.86
CA ILE A 179 1.51 8.92 -7.83
C ILE A 179 1.11 9.86 -6.70
N HIS A 180 1.97 9.97 -5.69
CA HIS A 180 1.88 10.99 -4.66
C HIS A 180 2.44 12.30 -5.18
N THR A 181 1.68 13.37 -4.96
CA THR A 181 1.98 14.72 -5.44
C THR A 181 1.40 15.75 -4.48
N GLN A 182 1.78 17.01 -4.65
CA GLN A 182 1.23 18.12 -3.88
C GLN A 182 1.21 19.40 -4.72
N VAL A 183 0.34 20.33 -4.34
CA VAL A 183 0.28 21.64 -5.01
C VAL A 183 1.66 22.31 -4.98
N GLY A 184 2.14 22.69 -6.16
CA GLY A 184 3.48 23.25 -6.36
C GLY A 184 4.44 22.28 -7.07
N ASN A 185 4.16 20.98 -7.09
CA ASN A 185 5.04 19.97 -7.70
C ASN A 185 4.77 19.71 -9.20
N PHE A 186 4.04 20.58 -9.92
CA PHE A 186 3.64 20.33 -11.31
C PHE A 186 4.81 19.89 -12.21
N VAL A 187 5.95 20.57 -12.12
CA VAL A 187 7.14 20.27 -12.94
C VAL A 187 7.72 18.90 -12.60
N SER A 188 7.75 18.53 -11.32
CA SER A 188 8.26 17.24 -10.87
C SER A 188 7.32 16.10 -11.28
N PHE A 189 6.01 16.29 -11.11
CA PHE A 189 4.97 15.40 -11.64
C PHE A 189 5.12 15.20 -13.15
N GLN A 190 5.31 16.28 -13.91
CA GLN A 190 5.49 16.21 -15.36
C GLN A 190 6.71 15.36 -15.74
N ARG A 191 7.85 15.54 -15.07
CA ARG A 191 9.06 14.74 -15.32
C ARG A 191 8.83 13.26 -15.03
N LEU A 192 8.17 12.94 -13.91
CA LEU A 192 7.83 11.56 -13.58
C LEU A 192 6.87 10.96 -14.62
N TRP A 193 5.80 11.69 -14.94
CA TRP A 193 4.78 11.26 -15.91
C TRP A 193 5.38 10.99 -17.29
N SER A 194 6.28 11.85 -17.77
CA SER A 194 6.97 11.64 -19.05
C SER A 194 7.79 10.34 -19.07
N ALA A 195 8.34 9.91 -17.93
CA ALA A 195 9.11 8.67 -17.86
C ALA A 195 8.23 7.42 -17.81
N ILE A 196 7.09 7.46 -17.10
CA ILE A 196 6.25 6.27 -16.85
C ILE A 196 5.06 6.12 -17.81
N SER A 197 4.63 7.20 -18.47
CA SER A 197 3.48 7.16 -19.38
C SER A 197 3.59 6.14 -20.54
N PRO A 198 4.79 5.81 -21.09
CA PRO A 198 4.91 4.75 -22.10
C PRO A 198 4.43 3.38 -21.61
N GLN A 199 4.47 3.14 -20.29
CA GLN A 199 4.14 1.87 -19.65
C GLN A 199 2.65 1.74 -19.35
N LEU A 200 1.82 2.78 -19.54
CA LEU A 200 0.38 2.75 -19.22
C LEU A 200 -0.38 1.60 -19.88
N LYS A 201 0.08 1.11 -21.03
CA LYS A 201 -0.54 -0.01 -21.76
C LYS A 201 -0.54 -1.32 -20.95
N GLN A 202 0.37 -1.48 -20.01
CA GLN A 202 0.47 -2.66 -19.14
C GLN A 202 -0.29 -2.48 -17.82
N LEU A 203 -0.66 -1.24 -17.49
CA LEU A 203 -1.36 -0.89 -16.26
C LEU A 203 -2.88 -0.95 -16.48
N LYS A 204 -3.61 -1.11 -15.38
CA LYS A 204 -5.08 -1.20 -15.32
C LYS A 204 -5.70 -0.01 -14.61
N LEU A 205 -4.92 0.77 -13.86
CA LEU A 205 -5.38 1.89 -13.05
C LEU A 205 -4.25 2.88 -12.78
N LEU A 206 -4.58 4.18 -12.87
CA LEU A 206 -3.76 5.27 -12.34
C LEU A 206 -4.50 5.90 -11.15
N ALA A 207 -3.83 5.98 -10.01
CA ALA A 207 -4.26 6.81 -8.88
C ALA A 207 -3.34 8.02 -8.74
N ILE A 208 -3.90 9.20 -8.48
CA ILE A 208 -3.16 10.41 -8.12
C ILE A 208 -3.58 10.79 -6.70
N SER A 209 -2.63 10.72 -5.78
CA SER A 209 -2.81 11.03 -4.37
C SER A 209 -2.31 12.44 -4.09
N CYS A 210 -3.18 13.32 -3.60
CA CYS A 210 -2.84 14.70 -3.31
C CYS A 210 -3.43 15.13 -1.96
N PRO A 211 -2.65 15.78 -1.08
CA PRO A 211 -3.14 16.29 0.18
C PRO A 211 -4.01 17.54 0.00
N ASP A 212 -4.70 17.94 1.08
CA ASP A 212 -5.51 19.14 1.07
C ASP A 212 -4.68 20.41 0.91
N HIS A 213 -5.15 21.31 0.05
CA HIS A 213 -4.55 22.61 -0.18
C HIS A 213 -5.64 23.59 -0.68
N ALA A 214 -5.39 24.90 -0.57
CA ALA A 214 -6.32 25.92 -1.06
C ALA A 214 -6.56 25.80 -2.57
N LYS A 215 -5.48 25.55 -3.34
CA LYS A 215 -5.49 25.42 -4.80
C LYS A 215 -5.57 23.98 -5.33
N VAL A 216 -5.97 23.01 -4.51
CA VAL A 216 -5.96 21.59 -4.93
C VAL A 216 -6.82 21.34 -6.17
N SER A 217 -7.99 21.96 -6.27
CA SER A 217 -8.88 21.78 -7.44
C SER A 217 -8.27 22.29 -8.74
N GLU A 218 -7.61 23.45 -8.71
CA GLU A 218 -6.88 24.02 -9.86
C GLU A 218 -5.71 23.12 -10.25
N TYR A 219 -4.95 22.66 -9.24
CA TYR A 219 -3.80 21.80 -9.45
C TYR A 219 -4.19 20.45 -10.08
N LEU A 220 -5.19 19.76 -9.54
CA LEU A 220 -5.68 18.50 -10.11
C LEU A 220 -6.23 18.68 -11.53
N ARG A 221 -6.80 19.85 -11.86
CA ARG A 221 -7.21 20.19 -13.23
C ARG A 221 -5.99 20.25 -14.16
N SER A 222 -4.94 20.97 -13.77
CA SER A 222 -3.70 21.02 -14.56
C SER A 222 -3.05 19.65 -14.73
N LEU A 223 -3.10 18.79 -13.71
CA LEU A 223 -2.63 17.40 -13.83
C LEU A 223 -3.49 16.60 -14.81
N TYR A 224 -4.81 16.75 -14.76
CA TYR A 224 -5.71 16.11 -15.71
C TYR A 224 -5.40 16.51 -17.16
N ASP A 225 -5.22 17.80 -17.42
CA ASP A 225 -4.91 18.32 -18.75
C ASP A 225 -3.57 17.78 -19.27
N LEU A 226 -2.60 17.53 -18.39
CA LEU A 226 -1.31 16.96 -18.72
C LEU A 226 -1.37 15.46 -19.07
N ILE A 227 -2.18 14.69 -18.34
CA ILE A 227 -2.21 13.21 -18.46
C ILE A 227 -3.25 12.71 -19.46
N SER A 228 -4.21 13.55 -19.84
CA SER A 228 -5.30 13.20 -20.76
C SER A 228 -4.83 13.20 -22.22
N PRO A 229 -5.33 12.28 -23.08
CA PRO A 229 -6.28 11.21 -22.78
C PRO A 229 -5.61 10.00 -22.10
N LEU A 230 -6.35 9.36 -21.18
CA LEU A 230 -5.95 8.10 -20.55
C LEU A 230 -6.76 6.92 -21.10
N SER A 231 -6.07 5.80 -21.37
CA SER A 231 -6.70 4.53 -21.77
C SER A 231 -7.15 3.66 -20.60
N ILE A 232 -6.86 4.08 -19.37
CA ILE A 232 -7.15 3.36 -18.13
C ILE A 232 -7.93 4.26 -17.15
N PRO A 233 -8.72 3.69 -16.22
CA PRO A 233 -9.38 4.44 -15.17
C PRO A 233 -8.42 5.33 -14.37
N LEU A 234 -8.92 6.49 -13.96
CA LEU A 234 -8.25 7.45 -13.10
C LEU A 234 -8.97 7.54 -11.75
N ILE A 235 -8.22 7.43 -10.65
CA ILE A 235 -8.69 7.71 -9.30
C ILE A 235 -7.95 8.93 -8.74
N TRP A 236 -8.71 9.95 -8.34
CA TRP A 236 -8.25 11.01 -7.46
C TRP A 236 -8.35 10.52 -6.02
N GLN A 237 -7.20 10.14 -5.44
CA GLN A 237 -7.12 9.77 -4.04
C GLN A 237 -6.96 11.04 -3.21
N THR A 238 -7.94 11.28 -2.34
CA THR A 238 -7.91 12.39 -1.40
C THR A 238 -7.10 12.00 -0.18
N ASP A 239 -5.84 12.44 -0.12
CA ASP A 239 -4.95 12.08 0.99
C ASP A 239 -5.18 13.02 2.17
N GLY A 240 -6.08 12.62 3.07
CA GLY A 240 -6.27 13.33 4.34
C GLY A 240 -4.98 13.37 5.17
N ARG A 241 -4.98 14.07 6.31
CA ARG A 241 -3.81 14.07 7.22
C ARG A 241 -3.41 12.62 7.58
N PRO A 242 -2.14 12.22 7.36
CA PRO A 242 -1.62 10.96 7.85
C PRO A 242 -1.83 10.85 9.36
N MET A 243 -2.17 9.66 9.85
CA MET A 243 -2.24 9.42 11.30
C MET A 243 -0.81 9.45 11.87
N SER A 244 -0.32 10.62 12.25
CA SER A 244 0.81 10.76 13.18
C SER A 244 0.33 10.33 14.57
N GLY A 245 0.22 9.01 14.79
CA GLY A 245 -0.09 8.43 16.10
C GLY A 245 -1.52 8.62 16.64
N ASP A 246 -2.38 9.41 15.98
CA ASP A 246 -3.71 9.73 16.50
C ASP A 246 -4.83 9.01 15.72
N ILE A 247 -5.46 8.01 16.37
CA ILE A 247 -6.57 7.19 15.84
C ILE A 247 -7.93 7.84 16.20
N GLY A 248 -7.95 9.16 16.40
CA GLY A 248 -9.12 9.90 16.81
C GLY A 248 -10.18 10.10 15.71
N LYS A 249 -11.42 10.40 16.12
CA LYS A 249 -12.55 10.75 15.23
C LYS A 249 -12.28 11.96 14.32
N GLY A 250 -11.27 12.78 14.62
CA GLY A 250 -10.94 14.03 13.93
C GLY A 250 -10.33 13.83 12.53
N THR A 251 -9.51 12.80 12.34
CA THR A 251 -8.75 12.57 11.09
C THR A 251 -9.66 12.26 9.90
N THR A 252 -10.69 11.45 10.10
CA THR A 252 -11.70 11.14 9.07
C THR A 252 -12.47 12.37 8.58
N HIS A 253 -12.64 13.41 9.41
CA HIS A 253 -13.33 14.63 8.96
C HIS A 253 -12.51 15.43 7.93
N ALA A 254 -11.19 15.46 8.08
CA ALA A 254 -10.31 16.14 7.13
C ALA A 254 -10.37 15.46 5.75
N ALA A 255 -10.28 14.13 5.72
CA ALA A 255 -10.42 13.36 4.49
C ALA A 255 -11.78 13.61 3.82
N VAL A 256 -12.88 13.57 4.59
CA VAL A 256 -14.23 13.81 4.06
C VAL A 256 -14.37 15.22 3.48
N LYS A 257 -13.82 16.25 4.14
CA LYS A 257 -13.83 17.63 3.63
C LYS A 257 -13.04 17.78 2.32
N LEU A 258 -11.86 17.17 2.24
CA LEU A 258 -11.06 17.17 1.01
C LEU A 258 -11.80 16.45 -0.13
N ALA A 259 -12.37 15.27 0.15
CA ALA A 259 -13.21 14.54 -0.79
C ALA A 259 -14.39 15.37 -1.33
N GLN A 260 -15.07 16.13 -0.48
CA GLN A 260 -16.12 17.05 -0.94
C GLN A 260 -15.57 18.15 -1.87
N LYS A 261 -14.40 18.72 -1.54
CA LYS A 261 -13.75 19.73 -2.36
C LYS A 261 -13.39 19.18 -3.75
N VAL A 262 -12.84 17.98 -3.82
CA VAL A 262 -12.46 17.32 -5.08
C VAL A 262 -13.72 16.93 -5.89
N LEU A 263 -14.77 16.41 -5.25
CA LEU A 263 -16.04 16.12 -5.94
C LEU A 263 -16.67 17.37 -6.55
N ARG A 264 -16.65 18.51 -5.83
CA ARG A 264 -17.16 19.80 -6.35
C ARG A 264 -16.35 20.34 -7.53
N ALA A 265 -15.08 19.97 -7.65
CA ALA A 265 -14.26 20.35 -8.78
C ALA A 265 -14.75 19.71 -10.09
N ASN A 266 -15.55 18.64 -10.04
CA ASN A 266 -16.12 17.95 -11.19
C ASN A 266 -15.06 17.63 -12.27
N LEU A 267 -13.98 17.01 -11.82
CA LEU A 267 -12.90 16.51 -12.69
C LEU A 267 -13.29 15.16 -13.29
N PRO A 268 -12.93 14.87 -14.54
CA PRO A 268 -13.05 13.51 -15.06
C PRO A 268 -12.20 12.53 -14.22
N GLY A 269 -12.69 11.30 -14.08
CA GLY A 269 -12.13 10.29 -13.18
C GLY A 269 -13.02 10.03 -11.97
N HIS A 270 -12.55 9.17 -11.07
CA HIS A 270 -13.27 8.79 -9.86
C HIS A 270 -12.61 9.37 -8.62
N VAL A 271 -13.36 9.52 -7.52
CA VAL A 271 -12.79 10.03 -6.25
C VAL A 271 -12.79 8.92 -5.21
N GLN A 272 -11.65 8.72 -4.56
CA GLN A 272 -11.45 7.79 -3.47
C GLN A 272 -11.04 8.53 -2.19
N LEU A 273 -11.57 8.08 -1.06
CA LEU A 273 -11.18 8.59 0.24
C LEU A 273 -9.93 7.86 0.76
N ALA A 274 -8.91 8.60 1.20
CA ALA A 274 -7.74 8.08 1.91
C ALA A 274 -7.30 9.04 3.04
N GLY A 275 -6.29 8.64 3.82
CA GLY A 275 -5.77 9.42 4.94
C GLY A 275 -6.73 9.47 6.14
N GLY A 276 -6.36 8.87 7.28
CA GLY A 276 -7.21 8.90 8.49
C GLY A 276 -8.51 8.08 8.41
N THR A 277 -8.54 7.07 7.54
CA THR A 277 -9.69 6.16 7.37
C THR A 277 -9.67 5.06 8.45
N ASN A 278 -10.83 4.77 9.04
CA ASN A 278 -11.01 3.81 10.13
C ASN A 278 -12.43 3.23 10.13
N GLN A 279 -12.80 2.46 11.16
CA GLN A 279 -14.14 1.86 11.32
C GLN A 279 -15.34 2.81 11.21
N TYR A 280 -15.16 4.12 11.43
CA TYR A 280 -16.25 5.08 11.37
C TYR A 280 -16.42 5.71 9.97
N THR A 281 -15.49 5.44 9.04
CA THR A 281 -15.45 6.11 7.74
C THR A 281 -16.71 5.87 6.92
N VAL A 282 -17.17 4.62 6.79
CA VAL A 282 -18.37 4.30 6.00
C VAL A 282 -19.61 4.99 6.57
N THR A 283 -19.81 4.93 7.89
CA THR A 283 -20.93 5.61 8.56
C THR A 283 -20.92 7.12 8.31
N LYS A 284 -19.76 7.77 8.37
CA LYS A 284 -19.64 9.20 8.09
C LYS A 284 -19.94 9.54 6.64
N LEU A 285 -19.48 8.71 5.69
CA LEU A 285 -19.81 8.91 4.27
C LEU A 285 -21.30 8.72 3.98
N GLN A 286 -21.97 7.77 4.67
CA GLN A 286 -23.43 7.60 4.59
C GLN A 286 -24.17 8.82 5.13
N GLN A 287 -23.78 9.32 6.31
CA GLN A 287 -24.37 10.53 6.91
C GLN A 287 -24.19 11.77 6.03
N ALA A 288 -23.03 11.88 5.37
CA ALA A 288 -22.74 12.95 4.42
C ALA A 288 -23.34 12.71 3.02
N GLN A 289 -24.03 11.58 2.78
CA GLN A 289 -24.57 11.16 1.49
C GLN A 289 -23.54 11.16 0.35
N MET A 290 -22.29 10.81 0.68
CA MET A 290 -21.15 10.88 -0.26
C MET A 290 -20.84 9.55 -0.93
N LEU A 291 -21.44 8.44 -0.51
CA LEU A 291 -21.27 7.16 -1.19
C LEU A 291 -21.97 7.19 -2.55
N LYS A 292 -21.27 6.72 -3.58
CA LYS A 292 -21.86 6.58 -4.91
C LYS A 292 -23.02 5.57 -4.86
N LYS A 293 -24.19 5.98 -5.34
CA LYS A 293 -25.41 5.15 -5.32
C LYS A 293 -25.65 4.43 -6.65
N THR A 294 -25.35 5.11 -7.77
CA THR A 294 -25.55 4.58 -9.12
C THR A 294 -24.40 4.99 -10.04
N ASN A 295 -24.31 4.37 -11.23
CA ASN A 295 -23.31 4.72 -12.24
C ASN A 295 -23.38 6.19 -12.69
N LYS A 296 -24.51 6.89 -12.48
CA LYS A 296 -24.74 8.28 -12.89
C LYS A 296 -24.56 9.30 -11.76
N SER A 297 -24.47 8.87 -10.50
CA SER A 297 -24.31 9.78 -9.35
C SER A 297 -22.85 10.17 -9.13
N THR A 298 -22.59 11.45 -8.88
CA THR A 298 -21.31 11.94 -8.36
C THR A 298 -21.16 11.49 -6.91
N GLY A 299 -20.02 10.89 -6.56
CA GLY A 299 -19.79 10.36 -5.22
C GLY A 299 -18.44 9.65 -5.11
N ILE A 300 -18.11 9.28 -3.88
CA ILE A 300 -16.92 8.49 -3.57
C ILE A 300 -17.14 7.05 -4.02
N ILE A 301 -16.22 6.53 -4.83
CA ILE A 301 -16.30 5.16 -5.36
C ILE A 301 -15.76 4.11 -4.39
N GLY A 302 -15.03 4.54 -3.36
CA GLY A 302 -14.32 3.62 -2.50
C GLY A 302 -13.45 4.29 -1.45
N ILE A 303 -12.86 3.44 -0.62
CA ILE A 303 -12.06 3.87 0.54
C ILE A 303 -10.76 3.08 0.54
N ALA A 304 -9.66 3.80 0.75
CA ALA A 304 -8.36 3.21 1.04
C ALA A 304 -8.10 3.19 2.54
N TYR A 305 -7.64 2.06 3.07
CA TYR A 305 -7.29 1.89 4.48
C TYR A 305 -5.81 1.57 4.65
N GLY A 306 -5.12 2.43 5.39
CA GLY A 306 -3.70 2.26 5.73
C GLY A 306 -3.50 1.68 7.12
N SER A 307 -2.91 2.46 8.02
CA SER A 307 -2.47 1.99 9.35
C SER A 307 -3.58 1.35 10.16
N TYR A 308 -4.83 1.80 10.04
CA TYR A 308 -5.96 1.17 10.71
C TYR A 308 -6.15 -0.29 10.29
N ALA A 309 -6.24 -0.57 8.98
CA ALA A 309 -6.37 -1.92 8.45
C ALA A 309 -5.20 -2.82 8.88
N ARG A 310 -3.96 -2.32 8.80
CA ARG A 310 -2.79 -3.07 9.26
C ARG A 310 -2.84 -3.38 10.76
N SER A 311 -3.24 -2.41 11.58
CA SER A 311 -3.29 -2.55 13.04
C SER A 311 -4.32 -3.58 13.50
N LEU A 312 -5.37 -3.85 12.70
CA LEU A 312 -6.33 -4.90 13.02
C LEU A 312 -5.64 -6.27 13.02
N LEU A 313 -4.84 -6.57 12.00
CA LEU A 313 -4.25 -7.90 11.85
C LEU A 313 -2.93 -8.07 12.60
N LEU A 314 -2.28 -6.98 13.01
CA LEU A 314 -0.97 -7.02 13.66
C LEU A 314 -0.93 -7.90 14.94
N PRO A 315 -1.91 -7.87 15.86
CA PRO A 315 -1.94 -8.77 17.02
C PRO A 315 -2.00 -10.25 16.66
N ILE A 316 -2.63 -10.61 15.52
CA ILE A 316 -2.71 -12.00 15.03
C ILE A 316 -1.39 -12.39 14.38
N ILE A 317 -0.84 -11.51 13.52
CA ILE A 317 0.43 -11.74 12.83
C ILE A 317 1.59 -11.88 13.84
N ASN A 318 1.59 -11.09 14.92
CA ASN A 318 2.62 -11.18 15.96
C ASN A 318 2.62 -12.53 16.67
N GLN A 319 1.49 -13.24 16.74
CA GLN A 319 1.41 -14.59 17.33
C GLN A 319 2.15 -15.64 16.50
N LEU A 320 2.39 -15.40 15.19
CA LEU A 320 3.22 -16.28 14.36
C LEU A 320 4.69 -16.26 14.80
N SER A 321 5.13 -15.18 15.45
CA SER A 321 6.52 -15.01 15.89
C SER A 321 6.79 -15.52 17.31
N SER A 322 5.75 -15.65 18.15
CA SER A 322 5.88 -15.95 19.58
C SER A 322 5.96 -17.44 19.94
N VAL A 323 5.84 -18.36 18.98
CA VAL A 323 5.82 -19.82 19.25
C VAL A 323 7.23 -20.42 19.32
N ASN A 324 8.29 -19.67 18.98
CA ASN A 324 9.68 -20.17 18.92
C ASN A 324 10.45 -20.09 20.25
N SER A 325 9.84 -19.71 21.38
CA SER A 325 10.56 -19.56 22.65
C SER A 325 10.73 -20.85 23.48
N LEU A 326 10.33 -22.03 22.96
CA LEU A 326 10.40 -23.29 23.71
C LEU A 326 11.21 -24.43 23.06
N ASP A 327 11.68 -24.31 21.81
CA ASP A 327 12.50 -25.36 21.20
C ASP A 327 13.76 -24.80 20.55
N SER A 328 14.89 -25.33 21.00
CA SER A 328 16.26 -25.06 20.54
C SER A 328 16.50 -25.60 19.12
N LEU A 329 16.09 -24.85 18.09
CA LEU A 329 16.44 -25.11 16.68
C LEU A 329 17.12 -23.87 16.05
N PRO A 330 18.19 -24.03 15.24
CA PRO A 330 19.11 -22.93 14.90
C PRO A 330 18.68 -22.02 13.73
N LEU A 331 17.42 -22.07 13.28
CA LEU A 331 16.94 -21.27 12.16
C LEU A 331 15.54 -20.73 12.48
N LYS A 332 15.37 -19.41 12.53
CA LYS A 332 14.05 -18.75 12.51
C LYS A 332 13.31 -19.20 11.23
N GLN A 333 12.53 -20.26 11.29
CA GLN A 333 11.60 -20.58 10.21
C GLN A 333 10.58 -19.44 10.12
N ILE A 334 10.53 -18.78 8.97
CA ILE A 334 9.47 -17.82 8.65
C ILE A 334 8.17 -18.61 8.64
N GLN A 335 7.33 -18.42 9.67
CA GLN A 335 5.99 -19.03 9.68
C GLN A 335 5.07 -18.20 8.78
N PHE A 336 4.47 -18.86 7.80
CA PHE A 336 3.47 -18.26 6.95
C PHE A 336 2.08 -18.37 7.60
N LEU A 337 1.24 -17.35 7.44
CA LEU A 337 -0.07 -17.31 8.10
C LEU A 337 -0.94 -18.52 7.74
N GLU A 338 -0.87 -19.01 6.49
CA GLU A 338 -1.62 -20.18 6.04
C GLU A 338 -1.21 -21.51 6.69
N THR A 339 -0.06 -21.60 7.35
CA THR A 339 0.33 -22.80 8.11
C THR A 339 -0.34 -22.88 9.48
N ARG A 340 -1.09 -21.84 9.86
CA ARG A 340 -1.86 -21.74 11.11
C ARG A 340 -3.32 -21.41 10.79
N PRO A 341 -4.15 -22.42 10.42
CA PRO A 341 -5.53 -22.19 10.01
C PRO A 341 -6.37 -21.41 11.02
N ASP A 342 -6.11 -21.61 12.31
CA ASP A 342 -6.74 -20.86 13.41
C ASP A 342 -6.49 -19.36 13.30
N LEU A 343 -5.23 -18.95 13.13
CA LEU A 343 -4.82 -17.56 13.01
C LEU A 343 -5.21 -16.97 11.64
N LEU A 344 -5.07 -17.75 10.57
CA LEU A 344 -5.47 -17.36 9.22
C LEU A 344 -6.94 -16.93 9.20
N TRP A 345 -7.85 -17.80 9.63
CA TRP A 345 -9.27 -17.51 9.52
C TRP A 345 -9.74 -16.46 10.51
N GLN A 346 -9.04 -16.29 11.65
CA GLN A 346 -9.24 -15.13 12.52
C GLN A 346 -8.85 -13.83 11.81
N ALA A 347 -7.72 -13.80 11.10
CA ALA A 347 -7.27 -12.64 10.34
C ALA A 347 -8.21 -12.30 9.18
N VAL A 348 -8.65 -13.32 8.42
CA VAL A 348 -9.64 -13.15 7.34
C VAL A 348 -10.96 -12.61 7.89
N ALA A 349 -11.44 -13.11 9.04
CA ALA A 349 -12.66 -12.61 9.66
C ALA A 349 -12.57 -11.11 9.99
N GLN A 350 -11.46 -10.65 10.57
CA GLN A 350 -11.25 -9.24 10.88
C GLN A 350 -11.09 -8.38 9.63
N ALA A 351 -10.35 -8.84 8.63
CA ALA A 351 -10.22 -8.16 7.34
C ALA A 351 -11.59 -8.01 6.66
N ASN A 352 -12.37 -9.09 6.62
CA ASN A 352 -13.71 -9.12 6.04
C ASN A 352 -14.68 -8.18 6.77
N GLN A 353 -14.58 -8.03 8.09
CA GLN A 353 -15.40 -7.05 8.83
C GLN A 353 -15.19 -5.61 8.35
N LEU A 354 -13.98 -5.27 7.90
CA LEU A 354 -13.67 -3.96 7.34
C LEU A 354 -14.07 -3.86 5.85
N VAL A 355 -13.71 -4.86 5.05
CA VAL A 355 -14.02 -4.89 3.60
C VAL A 355 -15.53 -4.85 3.35
N LYS A 356 -16.31 -5.63 4.09
CA LYS A 356 -17.76 -5.72 3.90
C LYS A 356 -18.48 -4.39 4.11
N GLN A 357 -17.93 -3.47 4.89
CA GLN A 357 -18.59 -2.18 5.16
C GLN A 357 -18.81 -1.39 3.87
N ILE A 358 -17.80 -1.32 2.99
CA ILE A 358 -17.95 -0.62 1.70
C ILE A 358 -18.63 -1.50 0.65
N LYS A 359 -18.37 -2.82 0.66
CA LYS A 359 -18.99 -3.76 -0.29
C LYS A 359 -20.52 -3.83 -0.13
N GLN A 360 -21.01 -3.84 1.11
CA GLN A 360 -22.45 -3.93 1.40
C GLN A 360 -23.16 -2.57 1.39
N ALA A 361 -22.48 -1.48 1.76
CA ALA A 361 -23.12 -0.15 1.79
C ALA A 361 -23.64 0.30 0.41
N SER A 362 -22.96 -0.06 -0.67
CA SER A 362 -23.39 0.27 -2.03
C SER A 362 -24.59 -0.57 -2.51
N LEU A 363 -24.86 -1.72 -1.87
CA LEU A 363 -26.07 -2.53 -2.16
C LEU A 363 -27.34 -1.90 -1.58
N VAL A 364 -27.24 -1.30 -0.38
CA VAL A 364 -28.38 -0.64 0.27
C VAL A 364 -28.77 0.62 -0.51
N CYS A 365 -27.79 1.34 -1.07
CA CYS A 365 -28.03 2.57 -1.85
C CYS A 365 -28.59 2.33 -3.26
N ALA A 366 -28.48 1.11 -3.80
CA ALA A 366 -29.00 0.77 -5.14
C ALA A 366 -30.49 0.40 -5.12
N ASN A 367 -31.05 0.06 -3.95
CA ASN A 367 -32.45 -0.33 -3.76
C ASN A 367 -33.32 0.81 -3.19
N THR A 368 -32.78 2.02 -3.11
CA THR A 368 -33.47 3.27 -2.70
C THR A 368 -33.29 4.31 -3.78
#